data_AF-A0A962HC10-F1
#
_entry.id   AF-A0A962HC10-F1
#
_cell.length_a   1.000
_cell.length_b   1.000
_cell.length_c   1.000
_cell.angle_alpha   90.00
_cell.angle_beta   90.00
_cell.angle_gamma   90.00
#
_symmetry.space_group_name_H-M   'P 1'
#
loop_
_entity.id
_entity.type
_entity.pdbx_description
1 polymer ?
#
loop_
_entity_poly.entity_id
_entity_poly.type
_entity_poly.pdbx_seq_one_letter_code
_entity_poly.pdbx_strand_id
1 'polypeptide(L)'
;MKKTLLCAALAAAAALPMLASAAPREAGQWYVSPMVGYGFSDEDRVSDNGLAVALGAGYVFKDNWTVEGTLRYNKYDRNNGDNEP
;
A
#
# COMPACT_ATOMS: atom_id res chain seq x y z
N MET A 1 29.90 -0.19 3.77
CA MET A 1 28.62 -0.16 4.51
C MET A 1 27.40 -0.09 3.59
N LYS A 2 27.28 0.91 2.70
CA LYS A 2 26.10 1.06 1.82
C LYS A 2 25.83 -0.14 0.90
N LYS A 3 26.86 -0.71 0.25
CA LYS A 3 26.72 -1.85 -0.67
C LYS A 3 26.27 -3.13 0.06
N THR A 4 26.79 -3.36 1.26
CA THR A 4 26.40 -4.50 2.11
C THR A 4 24.93 -4.40 2.53
N LEU A 5 24.46 -3.20 2.85
CA LEU A 5 23.05 -2.94 3.17
C LEU A 5 22.14 -3.14 1.95
N LEU A 6 22.59 -2.71 0.78
CA LEU A 6 21.87 -2.90 -0.49
C LEU A 6 21.75 -4.38 -0.87
N CYS A 7 22.84 -5.14 -0.73
CA CYS A 7 22.84 -6.58 -0.98
C CYS A 7 21.99 -7.35 0.03
N ALA A 8 22.00 -6.96 1.30
CA ALA A 8 21.14 -7.55 2.32
C ALA A 8 19.66 -7.25 2.06
N ALA A 9 19.32 -6.02 1.65
CA ALA A 9 17.96 -5.66 1.25
C ALA A 9 17.51 -6.43 0.02
N LEU A 10 18.38 -6.60 -0.98
CA LEU A 10 18.08 -7.39 -2.18
C LEU A 10 17.90 -8.88 -1.88
N ALA A 11 18.73 -9.45 -1.00
CA ALA A 11 18.60 -10.83 -0.56
C ALA A 11 17.33 -11.04 0.27
N ALA A 12 16.98 -10.10 1.15
CA ALA A 12 15.73 -10.12 1.89
C ALA A 12 14.52 -10.02 0.94
N ALA A 13 14.57 -9.13 -0.06
CA ALA A 13 13.52 -8.99 -1.05
C ALA A 13 13.36 -10.25 -1.93
N ALA A 14 14.46 -10.91 -2.29
CA ALA A 14 14.44 -12.15 -3.06
C ALA A 14 14.01 -13.38 -2.24
N ALA A 15 14.16 -13.33 -0.91
CA ALA A 15 13.72 -14.38 0.01
C ALA A 15 12.23 -14.27 0.40
N LEU A 16 11.59 -13.12 0.13
CA LEU A 16 10.15 -12.99 0.27
C LEU A 16 9.50 -13.76 -0.90
N PRO A 17 8.68 -14.79 -0.64
CA PRO A 17 7.91 -15.42 -1.71
C PRO A 17 7.12 -14.33 -2.44
N MET A 18 6.98 -14.42 -3.77
CA MET A 18 6.12 -13.49 -4.50
C MET A 18 4.70 -13.61 -3.94
N LEU A 19 4.31 -12.67 -3.07
CA LEU A 19 3.04 -12.65 -2.33
C LEU A 19 1.89 -12.21 -3.25
N ALA A 20 1.66 -13.00 -4.29
CA ALA A 20 0.45 -13.04 -5.07
C ALA A 20 -0.05 -14.48 -5.13
N SER A 21 0.02 -15.20 -4.00
CA SER A 21 -0.60 -16.52 -3.89
C SER A 21 -2.04 -16.32 -3.45
N ALA A 22 -2.99 -16.74 -4.28
CA ALA A 22 -4.41 -16.88 -3.93
C ALA A 22 -4.68 -18.07 -2.98
N ALA A 23 -3.64 -18.58 -2.31
CA ALA A 23 -3.78 -19.64 -1.32
C ALA A 23 -4.76 -19.23 -0.21
N PRO A 24 -5.58 -20.17 0.29
CA PRO A 24 -6.43 -19.93 1.44
C PRO A 24 -5.60 -19.37 2.58
N ARG A 25 -6.06 -18.25 3.15
CA ARG A 25 -5.45 -17.65 4.32
C ARG A 25 -5.85 -18.45 5.54
N GLU A 26 -4.88 -19.05 6.22
CA GLU A 26 -5.11 -19.85 7.42
C GLU A 26 -4.99 -19.02 8.69
N ALA A 27 -5.72 -19.38 9.74
CA ALA A 27 -5.54 -18.77 11.05
C ALA A 27 -4.08 -18.91 11.53
N GLY A 28 -3.50 -17.81 12.01
CA GLY A 28 -2.09 -17.72 12.37
C GLY A 28 -1.18 -17.15 11.29
N GLN A 29 -1.69 -16.91 10.07
CA GLN A 29 -0.88 -16.45 8.95
C GLN A 29 -0.70 -14.91 8.97
N TRP A 30 0.56 -14.47 8.84
CA TRP A 30 0.90 -13.10 8.49
C TRP A 30 1.03 -12.95 6.98
N TYR A 31 0.64 -11.79 6.46
CA TYR A 31 0.84 -11.44 5.06
C TYR A 31 1.13 -9.94 4.91
N VAL A 32 1.76 -9.57 3.79
CA VAL A 32 1.85 -8.18 3.34
C VAL A 32 1.06 -7.99 2.05
N SER A 33 0.47 -6.81 1.88
CA SER A 33 -0.42 -6.47 0.77
C SER A 33 0.01 -5.15 0.12
N PRO A 34 0.69 -5.20 -1.03
CA PRO A 34 0.92 -4.00 -1.83
C PRO A 34 -0.39 -3.60 -2.53
N MET A 35 -0.67 -2.29 -2.54
CA MET A 35 -1.89 -1.73 -3.12
C MET A 35 -1.58 -0.49 -3.96
N VAL A 36 -2.27 -0.36 -5.08
CA VAL A 36 -2.35 0.87 -5.89
C VAL A 36 -3.83 1.22 -6.05
N GLY A 37 -4.16 2.50 -6.05
CA GLY A 37 -5.54 2.94 -6.15
C GLY A 37 -5.68 4.33 -6.77
N TYR A 38 -6.90 4.67 -7.13
CA TYR A 38 -7.27 6.00 -7.62
C TYR A 38 -8.48 6.49 -6.80
N GLY A 39 -8.35 7.66 -6.20
CA GLY A 39 -9.40 8.27 -5.40
C GLY A 39 -10.12 9.36 -6.19
N PHE A 40 -11.45 9.34 -6.14
CA PHE A 40 -12.28 10.43 -6.60
C PHE A 40 -12.60 11.34 -5.42
N SER A 41 -12.26 12.61 -5.52
CA SER A 41 -12.55 13.63 -4.51
C SER A 41 -13.80 14.40 -4.93
N ASP A 42 -14.61 14.78 -3.95
CA ASP A 42 -15.78 15.61 -4.17
C ASP A 42 -15.36 17.01 -4.66
N GLU A 43 -16.14 17.60 -5.58
CA GLU A 43 -15.81 18.84 -6.30
C GLU A 43 -15.68 20.05 -5.36
N ASP A 44 -16.34 20.00 -4.20
CA ASP A 44 -16.33 21.06 -3.17
C ASP A 44 -15.07 21.04 -2.29
N ARG A 45 -14.13 20.11 -2.49
CA ARG A 45 -12.87 20.03 -1.73
C ARG A 45 -11.72 20.65 -2.52
N VAL A 46 -10.79 21.30 -1.81
CA VAL A 46 -9.54 21.88 -2.37
C VAL A 46 -8.52 20.79 -2.77
N SER A 47 -8.98 19.60 -3.16
CA SER A 47 -8.14 18.44 -3.48
C SER A 47 -8.79 17.68 -4.62
N ASP A 48 -8.10 17.54 -5.74
CA ASP A 48 -8.63 16.81 -6.90
C ASP A 48 -8.54 15.30 -6.73
N ASN A 49 -8.97 14.59 -7.77
CA ASN A 49 -8.76 13.15 -7.91
C ASN A 49 -7.27 12.83 -7.93
N GLY A 50 -6.89 11.65 -7.42
CA GLY A 50 -5.47 11.36 -7.22
C GLY A 50 -5.13 9.88 -7.14
N LEU A 51 -3.88 9.58 -7.49
CA LEU A 51 -3.32 8.25 -7.31
C LEU A 51 -2.93 8.02 -5.84
N ALA A 52 -3.05 6.76 -5.44
CA ALA A 52 -2.69 6.28 -4.12
C ALA A 52 -1.82 5.04 -4.23
N VAL A 53 -0.82 4.97 -3.36
CA VAL A 53 -0.07 3.74 -3.12
C VAL A 53 -0.21 3.40 -1.64
N ALA A 54 -0.36 2.12 -1.35
CA ALA A 54 -0.44 1.66 0.03
C ALA A 54 0.28 0.33 0.23
N LEU A 55 0.70 0.11 1.46
CA LEU A 55 1.30 -1.14 1.90
C LEU A 55 0.62 -1.57 3.20
N GLY A 56 -0.05 -2.71 3.14
CA GLY A 56 -0.70 -3.37 4.27
C GLY A 56 0.15 -4.48 4.86
N ALA A 57 0.04 -4.67 6.17
CA ALA A 57 0.48 -5.87 6.86
C ALA A 57 -0.69 -6.39 7.70
N GLY A 58 -1.04 -7.66 7.51
CA GLY A 58 -2.21 -8.25 8.14
C GLY A 58 -1.94 -9.60 8.77
N TYR A 59 -2.80 -9.94 9.73
CA TYR A 59 -2.79 -11.19 10.47
C TYR A 59 -4.18 -11.82 10.47
N VAL A 60 -4.24 -13.09 10.08
CA VAL A 60 -5.45 -13.89 10.05
C VAL A 60 -5.62 -14.50 11.44
N PHE A 61 -6.48 -13.92 12.27
CA PHE A 61 -6.62 -14.39 13.66
C PHE A 61 -7.66 -15.51 13.81
N LYS A 62 -8.55 -15.68 12.81
CA LYS A 62 -9.52 -16.78 12.73
C LYS A 62 -9.92 -17.00 11.27
N ASP A 63 -10.42 -18.17 10.93
CA ASP A 63 -11.01 -18.44 9.61
C ASP A 63 -11.96 -17.32 9.19
N ASN A 64 -11.73 -16.78 8.00
CA ASN A 64 -12.48 -15.67 7.40
C ASN A 64 -12.34 -14.30 8.12
N TRP A 65 -11.53 -14.21 9.18
CA TRP A 65 -11.33 -12.98 9.93
C TRP A 65 -9.87 -12.57 9.95
N THR A 66 -9.64 -11.33 9.56
CA THR A 66 -8.30 -10.76 9.42
C THR A 66 -8.29 -9.35 9.98
N VAL A 67 -7.19 -8.99 10.63
CA VAL A 67 -6.89 -7.60 10.98
C VAL A 67 -5.73 -7.15 10.11
N GLU A 68 -5.84 -5.96 9.50
CA GLU A 68 -4.80 -5.39 8.64
C GLU A 68 -4.55 -3.95 9.02
N GLY A 69 -3.26 -3.61 9.21
CA GLY A 69 -2.79 -2.24 9.31
C GLY A 69 -2.21 -1.80 7.97
N THR A 70 -2.68 -0.67 7.45
CA THR A 70 -2.29 -0.18 6.13
C THR A 70 -1.72 1.22 6.19
N LEU A 71 -0.51 1.37 5.65
CA LEU A 71 0.12 2.67 5.41
C LEU A 71 -0.23 3.11 4.00
N ARG A 72 -0.89 4.27 3.87
CA ARG A 72 -1.34 4.80 2.59
C ARG A 72 -0.78 6.19 2.34
N TYR A 73 -0.20 6.37 1.16
CA TYR A 73 0.20 7.67 0.63
C TYR A 73 -0.73 8.02 -0.54
N ASN A 74 -1.34 9.20 -0.48
CA ASN A 74 -2.16 9.74 -1.55
C ASN A 74 -1.49 11.00 -2.08
N LYS A 75 -1.40 11.10 -3.41
CA LYS A 75 -1.08 12.35 -4.07
C LYS A 75 -2.34 12.84 -4.77
N TYR A 76 -2.99 13.82 -4.13
CA TYR A 76 -4.05 14.59 -4.76
C TYR A 76 -3.40 15.76 -5.48
N ASP A 77 -3.72 15.95 -6.75
CA ASP A 77 -3.32 17.17 -7.43
C ASP A 77 -4.15 18.33 -6.86
N ARG A 78 -3.57 19.53 -6.91
CA ARG A 78 -4.23 20.76 -6.49
C ARG A 78 -4.38 21.61 -7.73
N ASN A 79 -5.50 21.50 -8.40
CA ASN A 79 -5.99 22.46 -9.36
C ASN A 79 -6.57 23.62 -8.54
N ASN A 80 -5.68 24.43 -7.98
CA ASN A 80 -6.01 25.84 -7.80
C ASN A 80 -6.21 26.33 -9.24
N GLY A 81 -7.47 26.47 -9.69
CA GLY A 81 -7.73 27.05 -11.00
C GLY A 81 -6.92 28.33 -11.13
N ASP A 82 -6.08 28.41 -12.17
CA ASP A 82 -5.23 29.55 -12.51
C ASP A 82 -6.06 30.78 -12.95
N ASN A 83 -7.10 31.12 -12.18
CA ASN A 83 -7.91 32.31 -12.27
C ASN A 83 -7.83 33.07 -10.94
N GLU A 84 -6.61 33.41 -10.52
CA GLU A 84 -6.42 34.58 -9.67
C GLU A 84 -6.11 35.80 -10.59
N PRO A 85 -6.66 36.99 -10.30
CA PRO A 85 -6.59 38.20 -11.14
C PRO A 85 -5.18 38.78 -11.31
#